data_AF-A0A350IFS6-F1
#
_entry.id   AF-A0A350IFS6-F1
#
_cell.length_a   1.000
_cell.length_b   1.000
_cell.length_c   1.000
_cell.angle_alpha   90.00
_cell.angle_beta   90.00
_cell.angle_gamma   90.00
#
_symmetry.space_group_name_H-M   'P 1'
#
loop_
_entity.id
_entity.type
_entity.pdbx_description
1 polymer ?
#
loop_
_entity_poly.entity_id
_entity_poly.type
_entity_poly.pdbx_seq_one_letter_code
_entity_poly.pdbx_strand_id
1 'polypeptide(L)' 'GGGSICVLAEMRNILGADPLLMGFGLERDTIHSPNESYLLKQFYAGIESITLFYQYWK' A
#
# COMPACT_ATOMS: atom_id res chain seq x y z
N GLY A 1 -2.04 -7.61 8.80
CA GLY A 1 -0.83 -7.00 8.22
C GLY A 1 -0.28 -5.98 9.19
N GLY A 2 0.96 -6.18 9.66
CA GLY A 2 1.62 -5.28 10.62
C GLY A 2 3.14 -5.22 10.46
N GLY A 3 3.70 -5.88 9.43
CA GLY A 3 5.15 -5.99 9.24
C GLY A 3 5.84 -4.67 8.85
N SER A 4 5.09 -3.69 8.37
CA SER A 4 5.65 -2.42 7.87
C SER A 4 6.02 -1.42 8.97
N ILE A 5 5.60 -1.65 10.22
CA ILE A 5 5.71 -0.66 11.31
C ILE A 5 7.17 -0.26 11.58
N CYS A 6 8.10 -1.23 11.61
CA CYS A 6 9.51 -0.94 11.86
C CYS A 6 10.13 -0.10 10.75
N VAL A 7 9.81 -0.41 9.49
CA VAL A 7 10.32 0.32 8.32
C VAL A 7 9.80 1.75 8.29
N LEU A 8 8.54 1.99 8.68
CA LEU A 8 7.99 3.35 8.72
C LEU A 8 8.74 4.27 9.70
N ALA A 9 9.03 3.76 10.89
CA ALA A 9 9.74 4.53 11.91
C ALA A 9 11.15 4.92 11.43
N GLU A 10 11.84 3.98 10.80
CA GLU A 10 13.18 4.22 10.25
C GLU A 10 13.15 5.18 9.05
N MET A 11 12.21 5.00 8.11
CA MET A 11 12.03 5.90 6.98
C MET A 11 11.74 7.33 7.43
N ARG A 12 10.90 7.51 8.45
CA ARG A 12 10.63 8.83 9.04
C ARG A 12 11.90 9.48 9.59
N ASN A 13 12.73 8.72 10.31
CA ASN A 13 13.98 9.24 10.87
C ASN A 13 15.00 9.64 9.80
N ILE A 14 15.11 8.85 8.72
CA ILE A 14 16.08 9.10 7.64
C ILE A 14 15.64 10.27 6.76
N LEU A 15 14.36 10.30 6.37
CA LEU A 15 13.84 11.25 5.38
C LEU A 15 13.26 12.52 6.01
N GLY A 16 13.04 12.54 7.32
CA GLY A 16 12.42 13.67 8.04
C GLY A 16 10.96 13.93 7.64
N ALA A 17 10.29 12.95 7.04
CA ALA A 17 8.92 13.05 6.55
C ALA A 17 8.05 11.91 7.09
N ASP A 18 6.77 12.17 7.32
CA ASP A 18 5.83 11.15 7.77
C ASP A 18 5.45 10.22 6.61
N PRO A 19 5.70 8.91 6.71
CA PRO A 19 5.38 7.98 5.63
C PRO A 19 3.89 7.68 5.55
N LEU A 20 3.38 7.54 4.33
CA LEU A 20 2.01 7.13 4.04
C LEU A 20 1.99 5.67 3.61
N LEU A 21 1.24 4.82 4.33
CA LEU A 21 0.90 3.48 3.88
C LEU A 21 -0.39 3.52 3.08
N MET A 22 -0.34 3.03 1.85
CA MET A 22 -1.51 2.88 0.99
C MET A 22 -1.66 1.41 0.60
N GLY A 23 -2.67 0.75 1.17
CA GLY A 23 -2.97 -0.66 0.95
C GLY A 23 -4.23 -0.84 0.14
N PHE A 24 -4.18 -1.71 -0.87
CA PHE A 24 -5.32 -2.03 -1.75
C PHE A 24 -5.76 -3.49 -1.66
N GLY A 25 -4.99 -4.30 -0.92
CA GLY A 25 -5.28 -5.72 -0.70
C GLY A 25 -6.49 -5.94 0.18
N LEU A 26 -7.19 -7.04 -0.09
CA LEU A 26 -8.28 -7.57 0.72
C LEU A 26 -7.79 -8.74 1.56
N GLU A 27 -8.48 -9.05 2.64
CA GLU A 27 -8.15 -10.23 3.48
C GLU A 27 -8.17 -11.53 2.67
N ARG A 28 -9.07 -11.63 1.68
CA ARG A 28 -9.19 -12.72 0.71
C ARG A 28 -7.92 -12.95 -0.12
N ASP A 29 -7.07 -11.95 -0.27
CA ASP A 29 -5.88 -12.10 -1.11
C ASP A 29 -4.92 -13.12 -0.49
N THR A 30 -5.05 -13.43 0.81
CA THR A 30 -4.37 -14.54 1.48
C THR A 30 -2.85 -14.48 1.30
N ILE A 31 -2.29 -13.27 1.47
CA ILE A 31 -0.87 -12.99 1.30
C ILE A 31 -0.05 -13.94 2.18
N HIS A 32 0.94 -14.60 1.58
CA HIS A 32 1.78 -15.65 2.18
C HIS A 32 1.07 -17.00 2.44
N SER A 33 -0.05 -17.28 1.77
CA SER A 33 -0.76 -18.56 1.84
C SER A 33 -0.98 -19.18 0.46
N PRO A 34 -1.30 -20.49 0.36
CA PRO A 34 -1.66 -21.11 -0.91
C PRO A 34 -2.87 -20.42 -1.56
N ASN A 35 -2.86 -20.33 -2.90
CA ASN A 35 -3.88 -19.63 -3.71
C ASN A 35 -3.95 -18.11 -3.47
N GLU A 36 -2.84 -17.50 -3.03
CA GLU A 36 -2.67 -16.05 -3.04
C GLU A 36 -3.03 -15.49 -4.42
N SER A 37 -4.00 -14.57 -4.45
CA SER A 37 -4.48 -13.99 -5.70
C SER A 37 -4.99 -12.58 -5.47
N TYR A 38 -4.82 -11.73 -6.48
CA TYR A 38 -5.23 -10.33 -6.41
C TYR A 38 -6.30 -10.06 -7.47
N LEU A 39 -7.39 -9.40 -7.08
CA LEU A 39 -8.49 -9.12 -7.99
C LEU A 39 -8.08 -8.06 -9.02
N LEU A 40 -8.36 -8.29 -10.30
CA LEU A 40 -8.15 -7.31 -11.36
C LEU A 40 -8.85 -5.97 -11.07
N LYS A 41 -10.03 -6.01 -10.45
CA LYS A 41 -10.73 -4.80 -9.99
C LYS A 41 -9.88 -3.97 -9.03
N GLN A 42 -9.24 -4.59 -8.04
CA GLN A 42 -8.37 -3.90 -7.08
C GLN A 42 -7.08 -3.40 -7.75
N PHE A 43 -6.59 -4.12 -8.77
CA PHE A 43 -5.46 -3.68 -9.59
C PHE A 43 -5.76 -2.37 -10.34
N TYR A 44 -6.86 -2.31 -11.07
CA TYR A 44 -7.23 -1.09 -11.80
C TYR A 44 -7.60 0.05 -10.85
N ALA A 45 -8.33 -0.22 -9.78
CA ALA A 45 -8.67 0.79 -8.79
C ALA A 45 -7.42 1.34 -8.06
N GLY A 46 -6.41 0.51 -7.82
CA GLY A 46 -5.14 0.94 -7.23
C GLY A 46 -4.36 1.89 -8.14
N ILE A 47 -4.30 1.59 -9.44
CA ILE A 47 -3.66 2.47 -10.44
C ILE A 47 -4.36 3.84 -10.48
N GLU A 48 -5.69 3.82 -10.51
CA GLU A 48 -6.50 5.05 -10.50
C GLU A 48 -6.26 5.86 -9.23
N SER A 49 -6.27 5.20 -8.06
CA SER A 49 -6.05 5.84 -6.76
C SER A 49 -4.69 6.53 -6.67
N ILE A 50 -3.62 5.87 -7.11
CA ILE A 50 -2.26 6.45 -7.12
C ILE A 50 -2.22 7.66 -8.07
N THR A 51 -2.82 7.53 -9.25
CA THR A 51 -2.85 8.61 -10.24
C THR A 51 -3.58 9.84 -9.68
N LEU A 52 -4.77 9.63 -9.09
CA LEU A 52 -5.56 10.70 -8.48
C LEU A 52 -4.84 11.32 -7.28
N PHE A 53 -4.15 10.52 -6.45
CA PHE A 53 -3.36 11.02 -5.33
C PHE A 53 -2.35 12.09 -5.80
N TYR A 54 -1.56 11.78 -6.83
CA TYR A 54 -0.60 12.75 -7.39
C TYR A 54 -1.25 13.90 -8.17
N GLN A 55 -2.50 13.77 -8.62
CA GLN A 55 -3.21 14.88 -9.25
C GLN A 55 -3.70 15.89 -8.20
N TYR A 56 -4.15 15.44 -7.03
CA TYR A 56 -4.72 16.29 -6.00
C TYR A 56 -3.72 16.78 -4.94
N TRP A 57 -2.63 16.04 -4.68
CA TRP A 57 -1.66 16.34 -3.62
C TRP A 57 -0.22 16.51 -4.14
N LYS A 58 -0.03 17.43 -5.11
CA LYS A 58 1.32 17.88 -5.51
C LYS A 58 1.95 18.83 -4.52
#